data_AF-A0A2Z2KSJ7-F1
#
_entry.id   AF-A0A2Z2KSJ7-F1
#
_cell.length_a   1.000
_cell.length_b   1.000
_cell.length_c   1.000
_cell.angle_alpha   90.00
_cell.angle_beta   90.00
_cell.angle_gamma   90.00
#
_symmetry.space_group_name_H-M   'P 1'
#
loop_
_entity.id
_entity.type
_entity.pdbx_description
1 polymer ?
#
loop_
_entity_poly.entity_id
_entity_poly.type
_entity_poly.pdbx_seq_one_letter_code
_entity_poly.pdbx_strand_id
1 'polypeptide(L)'
;MQTWKWSFLFILIFVFAWSARRNLLESSLFIKSGINQWDMFIGITGDPFMLLYLILPVTLLLSCLSIRDTHHTSSLIRVQSWQKWVLYSVKNFSPVILVTVILLAITSLIMTAGLPYESSWSSFSKVELTTFNYMSSFSYQSNLSPFAVLIVQLCLLILFFLVMHAVNSAIYLYFVNLLFLGAFSFAVLLYSLISFRYFPDYPSLIAFNYMSFPSSYGTYHQVYPAFICLIGALILSIYGIPLLKKWSLVPIQMWFKNYYPYVIYTMLCLLGIASPQLTLATQSVTVWDTLYLRFYGISPEGSFSLISFLFYVVVTNGFVYLFQVYITDYLSGRFYYMVIRYSSTYRWFASLGSRLGLWAALWLACLMMLTISSGLIFGQSINPLVTVQTNVSMSQIMYHFLINGWLQILNGVLLVFLIAWVFTEVTMGLIALAVLVLAALPMINVGGWLPAGLSSMGYLNGQWEDVLRITGLLLITLLFQLSLILLVIRNKDIAFH
;
A
#
# COMPACT_ATOMS: atom_id res chain seq x y z
N MET A 1 -20.65 -15.83 -22.81
CA MET A 1 -20.68 -14.81 -21.74
C MET A 1 -22.00 -14.04 -21.86
N GLN A 2 -22.78 -13.94 -20.79
CA GLN A 2 -24.14 -13.41 -20.83
C GLN A 2 -24.17 -11.90 -21.13
N THR A 3 -25.08 -11.49 -22.03
CA THR A 3 -25.23 -10.14 -22.61
C THR A 3 -25.61 -9.04 -21.60
N TRP A 4 -26.26 -9.39 -20.49
CA TRP A 4 -26.75 -8.43 -19.49
C TRP A 4 -25.65 -7.60 -18.81
N LYS A 5 -24.43 -8.14 -18.68
CA LYS A 5 -23.30 -7.45 -18.02
C LYS A 5 -22.93 -6.16 -18.73
N TRP A 6 -22.98 -6.17 -20.07
CA TRP A 6 -22.66 -5.02 -20.91
C TRP A 6 -23.73 -3.93 -20.84
N SER A 7 -25.00 -4.32 -20.71
CA SER A 7 -26.11 -3.37 -20.50
C SER A 7 -25.94 -2.62 -19.18
N PHE A 8 -25.58 -3.32 -18.10
CA PHE A 8 -25.34 -2.67 -16.80
C PHE A 8 -24.14 -1.71 -16.86
N LEU A 9 -23.02 -2.13 -17.46
CA LEU A 9 -21.86 -1.26 -17.64
C LEU A 9 -22.21 -0.03 -18.48
N PHE A 10 -22.97 -0.20 -19.57
CA PHE A 10 -23.42 0.91 -20.40
C PHE A 10 -24.25 1.94 -19.61
N ILE A 11 -25.20 1.48 -18.79
CA ILE A 11 -26.01 2.36 -17.94
C ILE A 11 -25.12 3.16 -16.98
N LEU A 12 -24.14 2.51 -16.33
CA LEU A 12 -23.22 3.20 -15.44
C LEU A 12 -22.37 4.24 -16.18
N ILE A 13 -21.78 3.88 -17.32
CA ILE A 13 -21.00 4.81 -18.14
C ILE A 13 -21.87 6.00 -18.57
N PHE A 14 -23.11 5.74 -18.98
CA PHE A 14 -24.05 6.78 -19.40
C PHE A 14 -24.34 7.78 -18.28
N VAL A 15 -24.60 7.31 -17.05
CA VAL A 15 -24.87 8.18 -15.89
C VAL A 15 -23.64 9.05 -15.57
N PHE A 16 -22.44 8.48 -15.56
CA PHE A 16 -21.21 9.24 -15.35
C PHE A 16 -20.96 10.25 -16.47
N ALA A 17 -21.10 9.84 -17.73
CA ALA A 17 -20.94 10.69 -18.90
C ALA A 17 -21.93 11.86 -18.91
N TRP A 18 -23.17 11.63 -18.46
CA TRP A 18 -24.16 12.70 -18.29
C TRP A 18 -23.73 13.73 -17.24
N SER A 19 -23.16 13.29 -16.13
CA SER A 19 -22.62 14.20 -15.12
C SER A 19 -21.44 15.00 -15.65
N ALA A 20 -20.50 14.34 -16.34
CA ALA A 20 -19.35 14.99 -16.96
C ALA A 20 -19.78 16.03 -18.01
N ARG A 21 -20.81 15.71 -18.81
CA ARG A 21 -21.41 16.65 -19.76
C ARG A 21 -21.90 17.92 -19.09
N ARG A 22 -22.66 17.81 -17.99
CA ARG A 22 -23.17 19.00 -17.27
C ARG A 22 -22.03 19.86 -16.75
N ASN A 23 -21.01 19.24 -16.13
CA ASN A 23 -19.85 19.94 -15.61
C ASN A 23 -19.07 20.69 -16.71
N LEU A 24 -18.92 20.10 -17.90
CA LEU A 24 -18.25 20.74 -19.04
C LEU A 24 -19.08 21.91 -19.61
N LEU A 25 -20.41 21.78 -19.67
CA LEU A 25 -21.27 22.88 -20.10
C LEU A 25 -21.20 24.05 -19.11
N GLU A 26 -21.29 23.79 -17.82
CA GLU A 26 -21.14 24.81 -16.77
C GLU A 26 -19.77 25.48 -16.83
N SER A 27 -18.70 24.70 -17.05
CA SER A 27 -17.34 25.19 -17.27
C SER A 27 -17.23 26.12 -18.47
N SER A 28 -17.90 25.77 -19.59
CA SER A 28 -17.91 26.61 -20.80
C SER A 28 -18.64 27.94 -20.59
N LEU A 29 -19.72 27.94 -19.80
CA LEU A 29 -20.46 29.14 -19.42
C LEU A 29 -19.62 30.03 -18.50
N PHE A 30 -18.87 29.44 -17.56
CA PHE A 30 -17.98 30.17 -16.67
C PHE A 30 -16.84 30.87 -17.44
N ILE A 31 -16.23 30.18 -18.41
CA ILE A 31 -15.18 30.74 -19.28
C ILE A 31 -15.74 31.67 -20.36
N LYS A 32 -17.07 31.70 -20.56
CA LYS A 32 -17.77 32.46 -21.61
C LYS A 32 -17.28 32.12 -23.02
N SER A 33 -17.04 30.83 -23.28
CA SER A 33 -16.57 30.34 -24.58
C SER A 33 -17.45 29.20 -25.07
N GLY A 34 -17.69 29.15 -26.38
CA GLY A 34 -18.47 28.09 -27.02
C GLY A 34 -17.72 26.76 -27.09
N ILE A 35 -18.45 25.69 -26.77
CA ILE A 35 -18.03 24.29 -26.79
C ILE A 35 -18.60 23.58 -28.02
N ASN A 36 -17.85 22.65 -28.61
CA ASN A 36 -18.32 21.81 -29.72
C ASN A 36 -18.30 20.32 -29.36
N GLN A 37 -18.67 19.46 -30.32
CA GLN A 37 -18.78 18.01 -30.09
C GLN A 37 -17.45 17.36 -29.66
N TRP A 38 -16.31 17.89 -30.11
CA TRP A 38 -15.00 17.31 -29.80
C TRP A 38 -14.57 17.55 -28.37
N ASP A 39 -14.81 18.75 -27.83
CA ASP A 39 -14.56 19.05 -26.42
C ASP A 39 -15.34 18.10 -25.51
N MET A 40 -16.60 17.83 -25.86
CA MET A 40 -17.46 16.94 -25.11
C MET A 40 -16.97 15.49 -25.19
N PHE A 41 -16.65 15.02 -26.40
CA PHE A 41 -16.18 13.66 -26.60
C PHE A 41 -14.85 13.40 -25.86
N ILE A 42 -13.88 14.30 -26.01
CA ILE A 42 -12.56 14.18 -25.37
C ILE A 42 -12.66 14.40 -23.87
N GLY A 43 -13.47 15.37 -23.44
CA GLY A 43 -13.73 15.63 -22.03
C GLY A 43 -14.30 14.42 -21.33
N ILE A 44 -15.23 13.69 -21.96
CA ILE A 44 -15.77 12.44 -21.40
C ILE A 44 -14.76 11.30 -21.51
N THR A 45 -14.27 10.97 -22.71
CA THR A 45 -13.35 9.82 -22.89
C THR A 45 -12.03 9.94 -22.15
N GLY A 46 -11.61 11.17 -21.83
CA GLY A 46 -10.44 11.48 -21.03
C GLY A 46 -10.76 11.77 -19.56
N ASP A 47 -12.01 11.75 -19.11
CA ASP A 47 -12.36 12.14 -17.74
C ASP A 47 -11.67 11.25 -16.68
N PRO A 48 -10.93 11.82 -15.72
CA PRO A 48 -10.22 11.04 -14.71
C PRO A 48 -11.15 10.26 -13.80
N PHE A 49 -12.32 10.80 -13.47
CA PHE A 49 -13.25 10.12 -12.57
C PHE A 49 -13.85 8.88 -13.23
N MET A 50 -14.30 9.02 -14.47
CA MET A 50 -14.85 7.92 -15.25
C MET A 50 -13.79 6.84 -15.52
N LEU A 51 -12.56 7.21 -15.92
CA LEU A 51 -11.51 6.23 -16.21
C LEU A 51 -11.02 5.52 -14.94
N LEU A 52 -10.70 6.26 -13.86
CA LEU A 52 -10.09 5.68 -12.66
C LEU A 52 -11.09 4.98 -11.74
N TYR A 53 -12.31 5.50 -11.59
CA TYR A 53 -13.28 5.00 -10.60
C TYR A 53 -14.30 4.02 -11.19
N LEU A 54 -14.50 4.00 -12.52
CA LEU A 54 -15.46 3.11 -13.16
C LEU A 54 -14.80 2.14 -14.15
N ILE A 55 -14.12 2.63 -15.19
CA ILE A 55 -13.61 1.76 -16.25
C ILE A 55 -12.46 0.88 -15.76
N LEU A 56 -11.47 1.45 -15.07
CA LEU A 56 -10.32 0.72 -14.57
C LEU A 56 -10.69 -0.44 -13.62
N PRO A 57 -11.47 -0.24 -12.54
CA PRO A 57 -11.81 -1.34 -11.63
C PRO A 57 -12.60 -2.46 -12.33
N VAL A 58 -13.54 -2.11 -13.22
CA VAL A 58 -14.31 -3.10 -13.98
C VAL A 58 -13.40 -3.91 -14.92
N THR A 59 -12.52 -3.25 -15.67
CA THR A 59 -11.59 -3.93 -16.59
C THR A 59 -10.60 -4.82 -15.85
N LEU A 60 -10.07 -4.38 -14.69
CA LEU A 60 -9.21 -5.20 -13.84
C LEU A 60 -9.93 -6.43 -13.29
N LEU A 61 -11.17 -6.28 -12.81
CA LEU A 61 -11.98 -7.41 -12.34
C LEU A 61 -12.24 -8.42 -13.47
N LEU A 62 -12.66 -7.95 -14.64
CA LEU A 62 -12.88 -8.79 -15.81
C LEU A 62 -11.57 -9.48 -16.28
N SER A 63 -10.44 -8.79 -16.15
CA SER A 63 -9.11 -9.35 -16.42
C SER A 63 -8.82 -10.53 -15.50
N CYS A 64 -9.03 -10.40 -14.19
CA CYS A 64 -8.83 -11.50 -13.25
C CYS A 64 -9.72 -12.71 -13.56
N LEU A 65 -10.99 -12.48 -13.88
CA LEU A 65 -11.93 -13.55 -14.25
C LEU A 65 -11.52 -14.24 -15.55
N SER A 66 -11.09 -13.47 -16.56
CA SER A 66 -10.60 -14.02 -17.84
C SER A 66 -9.34 -14.85 -17.67
N ILE A 67 -8.40 -14.42 -16.83
CA ILE A 67 -7.18 -15.17 -16.51
C ILE A 67 -7.52 -16.49 -15.82
N ARG A 68 -8.45 -16.48 -14.86
CA ARG A 68 -8.92 -17.69 -14.19
C ARG A 68 -9.47 -18.70 -15.19
N ASP A 69 -10.36 -18.25 -16.06
CA ASP A 69 -11.07 -19.11 -17.00
C ASP A 69 -10.14 -19.63 -18.12
N THR A 70 -9.02 -18.94 -18.41
CA THR A 70 -8.04 -19.35 -19.44
C THR A 70 -6.92 -20.25 -18.90
N HIS A 71 -6.68 -20.28 -17.58
CA HIS A 71 -5.62 -21.07 -16.94
C HIS A 71 -6.03 -22.52 -16.62
N HIS A 72 -6.80 -23.17 -17.49
CA HIS A 72 -6.98 -24.62 -17.37
C HIS A 72 -5.73 -25.36 -17.85
N THR A 73 -5.35 -26.45 -17.18
CA THR A 73 -4.15 -27.25 -17.50
C THR A 73 -4.13 -27.72 -18.96
N SER A 74 -5.30 -27.96 -19.54
CA SER A 74 -5.49 -28.29 -20.96
C SER A 74 -5.06 -27.16 -21.91
N SER A 75 -5.29 -25.90 -21.53
CA SER A 75 -4.86 -24.72 -22.30
C SER A 75 -3.33 -24.56 -22.28
N LEU A 76 -2.69 -24.81 -21.13
CA LEU A 76 -1.23 -24.74 -21.02
C LEU A 76 -0.53 -25.82 -21.87
N ILE A 77 -1.07 -27.04 -21.89
CA ILE A 77 -0.55 -28.14 -22.72
C ILE A 77 -0.65 -27.80 -24.22
N ARG A 78 -1.76 -27.17 -24.65
CA ARG A 78 -1.97 -26.78 -26.05
C ARG A 78 -1.07 -25.65 -26.52
N VAL A 79 -0.72 -24.71 -25.63
CA VAL A 79 -0.01 -23.48 -25.98
C VAL A 79 1.52 -23.62 -25.88
N GLN A 80 2.01 -24.69 -25.26
CA GLN A 80 3.41 -25.17 -25.25
C GLN A 80 4.48 -24.24 -24.65
N SER A 81 4.19 -22.96 -24.39
CA SER A 81 5.11 -22.03 -23.76
C SER A 81 4.38 -20.95 -22.96
N TRP A 82 5.04 -20.43 -21.93
CA TRP A 82 4.49 -19.38 -21.06
C TRP A 82 4.23 -18.07 -21.80
N GLN A 83 5.10 -17.68 -22.73
CA GLN A 83 4.93 -16.47 -23.55
C GLN A 83 3.69 -16.58 -24.44
N LYS A 84 3.54 -17.72 -25.13
CA LYS A 84 2.37 -17.96 -25.98
C LYS A 84 1.09 -18.00 -25.14
N TRP A 85 1.14 -18.44 -23.87
CA TRP A 85 -0.02 -18.42 -23.00
C TRP A 85 -0.43 -17.00 -22.60
N VAL A 86 0.53 -16.11 -22.26
CA VAL A 86 0.22 -14.69 -22.01
C VAL A 86 -0.38 -14.05 -23.27
N LEU A 87 0.23 -14.30 -24.44
CA LEU A 87 -0.30 -13.79 -25.71
C LEU A 87 -1.72 -14.32 -26.01
N TYR A 88 -1.98 -15.60 -25.74
CA TYR A 88 -3.30 -16.21 -25.87
C TYR A 88 -4.32 -15.57 -24.92
N SER A 89 -3.95 -15.32 -23.66
CA SER A 89 -4.77 -14.61 -22.67
C SER A 89 -5.14 -13.21 -23.17
N VAL A 90 -4.13 -12.43 -23.59
CA VAL A 90 -4.32 -11.08 -24.16
C VAL A 90 -5.24 -11.11 -25.38
N LYS A 91 -5.03 -12.04 -26.30
CA LYS A 91 -5.89 -12.21 -27.49
C LYS A 91 -7.33 -12.52 -27.09
N ASN A 92 -7.54 -13.41 -26.12
CA ASN A 92 -8.87 -13.79 -25.66
C ASN A 92 -9.59 -12.67 -24.89
N PHE A 93 -8.83 -11.80 -24.20
CA PHE A 93 -9.37 -10.66 -23.47
C PHE A 93 -9.56 -9.40 -24.35
N SER A 94 -8.88 -9.31 -25.50
CA SER A 94 -8.98 -8.16 -26.41
C SER A 94 -10.41 -7.78 -26.85
N PRO A 95 -11.36 -8.72 -27.09
CA PRO A 95 -12.74 -8.34 -27.40
C PRO A 95 -13.45 -7.66 -26.23
N VAL A 96 -13.13 -8.02 -24.99
CA VAL A 96 -13.69 -7.40 -23.77
C VAL A 96 -13.23 -5.94 -23.67
N ILE A 97 -11.95 -5.68 -23.96
CA ILE A 97 -11.39 -4.33 -24.02
C ILE A 97 -12.06 -3.52 -25.12
N LEU A 98 -12.15 -4.08 -26.34
CA LEU A 98 -12.80 -3.41 -27.46
C LEU A 98 -14.25 -3.04 -27.16
N VAL A 99 -15.06 -3.97 -26.62
CA VAL A 99 -16.45 -3.68 -26.25
C VAL A 99 -16.51 -2.57 -25.20
N THR A 100 -15.64 -2.59 -24.18
CA THR A 100 -15.60 -1.54 -23.15
C THR A 100 -15.30 -0.17 -23.75
N VAL A 101 -14.29 -0.07 -24.61
CA VAL A 101 -13.89 1.18 -25.27
C VAL A 101 -14.95 1.65 -26.28
N ILE A 102 -15.60 0.74 -27.00
CA ILE A 102 -16.71 1.05 -27.91
C ILE A 102 -17.92 1.58 -27.15
N LEU A 103 -18.30 0.97 -26.03
CA LEU A 103 -19.40 1.48 -25.19
C LEU A 103 -19.08 2.88 -24.67
N LEU A 104 -17.83 3.11 -24.29
CA LEU A 104 -17.38 4.43 -23.89
C LEU A 104 -17.43 5.45 -25.05
N ALA A 105 -16.99 5.08 -26.25
CA ALA A 105 -17.05 5.94 -27.42
C ALA A 105 -18.50 6.26 -27.83
N ILE A 106 -19.39 5.26 -27.82
CA ILE A 106 -20.82 5.44 -28.13
C ILE A 106 -21.49 6.36 -27.12
N THR A 107 -21.28 6.14 -25.82
CA THR A 107 -21.84 7.02 -24.78
C THR A 107 -21.31 8.45 -24.91
N SER A 108 -20.02 8.62 -25.16
CA SER A 108 -19.41 9.93 -25.41
C SER A 108 -20.02 10.63 -26.63
N LEU A 109 -20.26 9.88 -27.72
CA LEU A 109 -20.93 10.39 -28.92
C LEU A 109 -22.38 10.80 -28.63
N ILE A 110 -23.14 10.00 -27.89
CA ILE A 110 -24.52 10.36 -27.48
C ILE A 110 -24.53 11.68 -26.69
N MET A 111 -23.54 11.90 -25.82
CA MET A 111 -23.44 13.13 -25.03
C MET A 111 -23.12 14.38 -25.87
N THR A 112 -22.67 14.23 -27.11
CA THR A 112 -22.47 15.35 -28.04
C THR A 112 -23.79 15.88 -28.64
N ALA A 113 -24.91 15.17 -28.46
CA ALA A 113 -26.18 15.54 -29.06
C ALA A 113 -26.64 16.95 -28.61
N GLY A 114 -26.94 17.81 -29.59
CA GLY A 114 -27.32 19.20 -29.38
C GLY A 114 -26.16 20.21 -29.38
N LEU A 115 -24.91 19.76 -29.56
CA LEU A 115 -23.75 20.63 -29.74
C LEU A 115 -23.41 20.84 -31.22
N PRO A 116 -22.83 22.02 -31.58
CA PRO A 116 -22.44 22.31 -32.95
C PRO A 116 -21.33 21.36 -33.42
N TYR A 117 -21.50 20.81 -34.61
CA TYR A 117 -20.46 20.06 -35.30
C TYR A 117 -19.56 21.01 -36.09
N GLU A 118 -18.26 20.98 -35.81
CA GLU A 118 -17.24 21.75 -36.52
C GLU A 118 -16.05 20.84 -36.83
N SER A 119 -15.35 21.03 -37.94
CA SER A 119 -14.15 20.25 -38.26
C SER A 119 -12.91 20.70 -37.47
N SER A 120 -12.98 21.88 -36.84
CA SER A 120 -11.91 22.49 -36.05
C SER A 120 -12.16 22.42 -34.56
N TRP A 121 -11.13 22.72 -33.77
CA TRP A 121 -11.26 22.99 -32.34
C TRP A 121 -12.14 24.21 -32.07
N SER A 122 -12.97 24.11 -31.02
CA SER A 122 -13.87 25.16 -30.58
C SER A 122 -13.13 26.36 -30.02
N SER A 123 -13.87 27.43 -29.70
CA SER A 123 -13.30 28.54 -28.92
C SER A 123 -12.86 28.11 -27.52
N PHE A 124 -13.58 27.20 -26.86
CA PHE A 124 -13.27 26.70 -25.51
C PHE A 124 -11.88 26.02 -25.42
N SER A 125 -11.54 25.24 -26.44
CA SER A 125 -10.21 24.62 -26.58
C SER A 125 -9.07 25.63 -26.74
N LYS A 126 -9.34 26.80 -27.33
CA LYS A 126 -8.33 27.81 -27.70
C LYS A 126 -8.08 28.84 -26.61
N VAL A 127 -8.96 28.93 -25.60
CA VAL A 127 -8.75 29.78 -24.43
C VAL A 127 -7.50 29.34 -23.68
N GLU A 128 -6.87 30.28 -22.98
CA GLU A 128 -5.76 30.00 -22.06
C GLU A 128 -6.07 28.82 -21.14
N LEU A 129 -5.02 28.05 -20.81
CA LEU A 129 -5.14 26.82 -20.05
C LEU A 129 -5.66 27.11 -18.64
N THR A 130 -6.77 26.45 -18.28
CA THR A 130 -7.37 26.49 -16.95
C THR A 130 -7.69 25.08 -16.47
N THR A 131 -8.03 24.93 -15.20
CA THR A 131 -8.52 23.66 -14.62
C THR A 131 -9.82 23.15 -15.27
N PHE A 132 -10.54 24.01 -16.00
CA PHE A 132 -11.85 23.69 -16.57
C PHE A 132 -11.78 23.21 -18.03
N ASN A 133 -10.78 23.67 -18.79
CA ASN A 133 -10.62 23.33 -20.21
C ASN A 133 -9.36 22.50 -20.51
N TYR A 134 -8.63 22.06 -19.49
CA TYR A 134 -7.32 21.41 -19.67
C TYR A 134 -7.31 20.24 -20.66
N MET A 135 -8.35 19.39 -20.67
CA MET A 135 -8.46 18.27 -21.61
C MET A 135 -8.52 18.74 -23.06
N SER A 136 -9.38 19.71 -23.37
CA SER A 136 -9.51 20.22 -24.74
C SER A 136 -8.33 21.12 -25.13
N SER A 137 -7.81 21.92 -24.19
CA SER A 137 -6.68 22.83 -24.43
C SER A 137 -5.38 22.07 -24.71
N PHE A 138 -5.03 21.04 -23.93
CA PHE A 138 -3.86 20.20 -24.24
C PHE A 138 -4.03 19.43 -25.55
N SER A 139 -5.25 19.01 -25.88
CA SER A 139 -5.54 18.39 -27.17
C SER A 139 -5.31 19.35 -28.33
N TYR A 140 -5.73 20.61 -28.19
CA TYR A 140 -5.48 21.67 -29.17
C TYR A 140 -3.98 21.98 -29.32
N GLN A 141 -3.26 22.12 -28.21
CA GLN A 141 -1.81 22.41 -28.20
C GLN A 141 -0.97 21.33 -28.88
N SER A 142 -1.48 20.09 -28.96
CA SER A 142 -0.81 19.01 -29.68
C SER A 142 -0.68 19.23 -31.20
N ASN A 143 -1.34 20.26 -31.75
CA ASN A 143 -1.42 20.57 -33.19
C ASN A 143 -2.05 19.44 -34.03
N LEU A 144 -2.70 18.47 -33.39
CA LEU A 144 -3.47 17.43 -34.07
C LEU A 144 -4.89 17.91 -34.35
N SER A 145 -5.50 17.38 -35.42
CA SER A 145 -6.91 17.59 -35.67
C SER A 145 -7.75 16.89 -34.59
N PRO A 146 -8.98 17.37 -34.30
CA PRO A 146 -9.85 16.74 -33.31
C PRO A 146 -10.08 15.24 -33.55
N PHE A 147 -10.22 14.85 -34.82
CA PHE A 147 -10.37 13.46 -35.21
C PHE A 147 -9.11 12.62 -34.95
N ALA A 148 -7.92 13.18 -35.20
CA ALA A 148 -6.67 12.50 -34.89
C ALA A 148 -6.51 12.30 -33.38
N VAL A 149 -6.84 13.32 -32.56
CA VAL A 149 -6.83 13.19 -31.09
C VAL A 149 -7.78 12.10 -30.61
N LEU A 150 -8.98 12.02 -31.18
CA LEU A 150 -9.93 10.97 -30.85
C LEU A 150 -9.36 9.58 -31.11
N ILE A 151 -8.78 9.35 -32.30
CA ILE A 151 -8.16 8.05 -32.63
C ILE A 151 -7.03 7.74 -31.65
N VAL A 152 -6.15 8.71 -31.40
CA VAL A 152 -5.01 8.54 -30.49
C VAL A 152 -5.48 8.22 -29.07
N GLN A 153 -6.51 8.91 -28.57
CA GLN A 153 -7.11 8.65 -27.25
C GLN A 153 -7.64 7.21 -27.14
N LEU A 154 -8.42 6.76 -28.13
CA LEU A 154 -8.97 5.39 -28.12
C LEU A 154 -7.88 4.33 -28.26
N CYS A 155 -6.89 4.54 -29.13
CA CYS A 155 -5.75 3.64 -29.29
C CYS A 155 -4.92 3.53 -28.00
N LEU A 156 -4.65 4.67 -27.33
CA LEU A 156 -3.92 4.69 -26.07
C LEU A 156 -4.67 3.90 -24.99
N LEU A 157 -5.99 4.10 -24.88
CA LEU A 157 -6.82 3.43 -23.89
C LEU A 157 -6.87 1.90 -24.11
N ILE A 158 -6.99 1.46 -25.37
CA ILE A 158 -6.92 0.03 -25.73
C ILE A 158 -5.56 -0.54 -25.34
N LEU A 159 -4.47 0.15 -25.71
CA LEU A 159 -3.11 -0.28 -25.41
C LEU A 159 -2.87 -0.39 -23.90
N PHE A 160 -3.32 0.61 -23.13
CA PHE A 160 -3.23 0.62 -21.67
C PHE A 160 -3.89 -0.63 -21.06
N PHE A 161 -5.15 -0.93 -21.43
CA PHE A 161 -5.84 -2.11 -20.89
C PHE A 161 -5.21 -3.44 -21.33
N LEU A 162 -4.64 -3.51 -22.54
CA LEU A 162 -3.89 -4.68 -22.99
C LEU A 162 -2.64 -4.90 -22.14
N VAL A 163 -1.90 -3.84 -21.83
CA VAL A 163 -0.73 -3.90 -20.93
C VAL A 163 -1.14 -4.37 -19.56
N MET A 164 -2.19 -3.79 -18.97
CA MET A 164 -2.69 -4.17 -17.65
C MET A 164 -3.07 -5.66 -17.58
N HIS A 165 -3.76 -6.16 -18.61
CA HIS A 165 -4.08 -7.58 -18.70
C HIS A 165 -2.82 -8.44 -18.85
N ALA A 166 -1.89 -8.06 -19.74
CA ALA A 166 -0.65 -8.80 -19.95
C ALA A 166 0.21 -8.90 -18.68
N VAL A 167 0.34 -7.80 -17.93
CA VAL A 167 1.04 -7.76 -16.63
C VAL A 167 0.36 -8.71 -15.65
N ASN A 168 -0.97 -8.63 -15.51
CA ASN A 168 -1.74 -9.52 -14.64
C ASN A 168 -1.57 -11.00 -15.01
N SER A 169 -1.66 -11.34 -16.30
CA SER A 169 -1.44 -12.69 -16.79
C SER A 169 -0.01 -13.17 -16.50
N ALA A 170 0.99 -12.33 -16.76
CA ALA A 170 2.40 -12.66 -16.53
C ALA A 170 2.70 -12.90 -15.04
N ILE A 171 2.14 -12.08 -14.15
CA ILE A 171 2.27 -12.26 -12.69
C ILE A 171 1.56 -13.51 -12.21
N TYR A 172 0.35 -13.78 -12.73
CA TYR A 172 -0.41 -14.96 -12.36
C TYR A 172 0.34 -16.27 -12.64
N LEU A 173 1.15 -16.31 -13.69
CA LEU A 173 2.00 -17.48 -14.00
C LEU A 173 2.96 -17.87 -12.87
N TYR A 174 3.32 -16.95 -11.97
CA TYR A 174 4.23 -17.23 -10.86
C TYR A 174 3.52 -17.74 -9.63
N PHE A 175 2.46 -17.06 -9.22
CA PHE A 175 1.83 -17.32 -7.94
C PHE A 175 0.69 -18.33 -8.04
N VAL A 176 0.06 -18.47 -9.22
CA VAL A 176 -1.07 -19.37 -9.49
C VAL A 176 -2.12 -19.32 -8.36
N ASN A 177 -2.41 -18.11 -7.88
CA ASN A 177 -3.31 -17.86 -6.77
C ASN A 177 -4.21 -16.67 -7.11
N LEU A 178 -5.52 -16.92 -7.14
CA LEU A 178 -6.52 -15.90 -7.48
C LEU A 178 -6.60 -14.78 -6.45
N LEU A 179 -6.40 -15.09 -5.17
CA LEU A 179 -6.39 -14.07 -4.12
C LEU A 179 -5.20 -13.13 -4.30
N PHE A 180 -4.03 -13.68 -4.65
CA PHE A 180 -2.86 -12.86 -4.96
C PHE A 180 -3.09 -11.99 -6.19
N LEU A 181 -3.67 -12.54 -7.27
CA LEU A 181 -3.99 -11.78 -8.48
C LEU A 181 -4.99 -10.65 -8.21
N GLY A 182 -6.02 -10.92 -7.40
CA GLY A 182 -7.00 -9.94 -6.96
C GLY A 182 -6.36 -8.83 -6.12
N ALA A 183 -5.52 -9.20 -5.15
CA ALA A 183 -4.78 -8.26 -4.31
C ALA A 183 -3.83 -7.38 -5.15
N PHE A 184 -3.11 -7.96 -6.11
CA PHE A 184 -2.26 -7.19 -7.02
C PHE A 184 -3.06 -6.22 -7.90
N SER A 185 -4.18 -6.68 -8.48
CA SER A 185 -5.05 -5.82 -9.28
C SER A 185 -5.64 -4.67 -8.45
N PHE A 186 -6.03 -4.96 -7.20
CA PHE A 186 -6.46 -3.93 -6.26
C PHE A 186 -5.34 -2.95 -5.88
N ALA A 187 -4.10 -3.43 -5.72
CA ALA A 187 -2.95 -2.57 -5.50
C ALA A 187 -2.68 -1.64 -6.70
N VAL A 188 -2.86 -2.10 -7.94
CA VAL A 188 -2.76 -1.24 -9.12
C VAL A 188 -3.88 -0.19 -9.16
N LEU A 189 -5.11 -0.57 -8.80
CA LEU A 189 -6.21 0.39 -8.66
C LEU A 189 -5.86 1.47 -7.62
N LEU A 190 -5.43 1.07 -6.42
CA LEU A 190 -5.00 2.01 -5.37
C LEU A 190 -3.84 2.89 -5.82
N TYR A 191 -2.83 2.33 -6.48
CA TYR A 191 -1.72 3.09 -7.04
C TYR A 191 -2.21 4.14 -8.04
N SER A 192 -3.17 3.78 -8.91
CA SER A 192 -3.71 4.71 -9.91
C SER A 192 -4.47 5.87 -9.25
N LEU A 193 -5.22 5.60 -8.17
CA LEU A 193 -5.94 6.62 -7.40
C LEU A 193 -4.97 7.52 -6.60
N ILE A 194 -4.00 6.92 -5.91
CA ILE A 194 -3.02 7.64 -5.09
C ILE A 194 -2.12 8.49 -5.97
N SER A 195 -1.58 7.93 -7.06
CA SER A 195 -0.67 8.65 -7.96
C SER A 195 -1.34 9.87 -8.59
N PHE A 196 -2.61 9.75 -9.00
CA PHE A 196 -3.38 10.87 -9.55
C PHE A 196 -3.57 12.02 -8.55
N ARG A 197 -3.71 11.72 -7.25
CA ARG A 197 -4.01 12.74 -6.23
C ARG A 197 -2.78 13.28 -5.50
N TYR A 198 -1.76 12.46 -5.30
CA TYR A 198 -0.67 12.74 -4.35
C TYR A 198 0.72 12.82 -4.97
N PHE A 199 0.90 12.48 -6.25
CA PHE A 199 2.21 12.59 -6.94
C PHE A 199 2.24 13.63 -8.07
N PRO A 200 1.74 14.88 -7.87
CA PRO A 200 1.73 15.87 -8.94
C PRO A 200 3.14 16.24 -9.41
N ASP A 201 4.14 16.21 -8.52
CA ASP A 201 5.52 16.60 -8.81
C ASP A 201 6.29 15.55 -9.63
N TYR A 202 5.76 14.33 -9.75
CA TYR A 202 6.36 13.22 -10.50
C TYR A 202 5.40 12.74 -11.58
N PRO A 203 5.18 13.54 -12.64
CA PRO A 203 4.10 13.29 -13.57
C PRO A 203 4.32 12.00 -14.40
N SER A 204 5.55 11.51 -14.53
CA SER A 204 5.83 10.20 -15.12
C SER A 204 5.36 9.01 -14.29
N LEU A 205 5.09 9.19 -13.00
CA LEU A 205 4.58 8.14 -12.11
C LEU A 205 3.04 8.12 -12.06
N ILE A 206 2.37 9.12 -12.62
CA ILE A 206 0.91 9.21 -12.61
C ILE A 206 0.34 8.22 -13.62
N ALA A 207 -0.34 7.17 -13.14
CA ALA A 207 -0.91 6.13 -14.01
C ALA A 207 -1.90 6.68 -15.05
N PHE A 208 -2.64 7.73 -14.66
CA PHE A 208 -3.62 8.39 -15.52
C PHE A 208 -3.03 9.00 -16.80
N ASN A 209 -1.77 9.45 -16.75
CA ASN A 209 -1.06 9.98 -17.93
C ASN A 209 -0.86 8.93 -19.03
N TYR A 210 -1.00 7.64 -18.72
CA TYR A 210 -0.93 6.56 -19.69
C TYR A 210 -2.32 6.07 -20.15
N MET A 211 -3.41 6.59 -19.57
CA MET A 211 -4.79 6.27 -19.97
C MET A 211 -5.42 7.36 -20.85
N SER A 212 -4.96 8.61 -20.69
CA SER A 212 -5.55 9.80 -21.33
C SER A 212 -4.50 10.57 -22.11
N PHE A 213 -4.68 10.67 -23.43
CA PHE A 213 -3.82 11.39 -24.35
C PHE A 213 -3.67 12.86 -23.99
N PRO A 214 -4.73 13.64 -23.69
CA PRO A 214 -4.57 15.03 -23.30
C PRO A 214 -3.69 15.19 -22.04
N SER A 215 -3.83 14.28 -21.07
CA SER A 215 -3.02 14.26 -19.85
C SER A 215 -1.56 13.87 -20.12
N SER A 216 -1.35 12.87 -20.99
CA SER A 216 -0.03 12.50 -21.50
C SER A 216 0.67 13.68 -22.17
N TYR A 217 -0.05 14.39 -23.05
CA TYR A 217 0.50 15.52 -23.79
C TYR A 217 0.80 16.69 -22.85
N GLY A 218 -0.08 16.98 -21.89
CA GLY A 218 0.18 18.00 -20.87
C GLY A 218 1.41 17.70 -20.01
N THR A 219 1.80 16.43 -19.88
CA THR A 219 2.97 16.00 -19.10
C THR A 219 4.26 15.99 -19.92
N TYR A 220 4.23 15.42 -21.11
CA TYR A 220 5.45 15.18 -21.91
C TYR A 220 5.64 16.18 -23.06
N HIS A 221 4.62 16.98 -23.36
CA HIS A 221 4.53 17.86 -24.53
C HIS A 221 4.79 17.14 -25.87
N GLN A 222 4.61 15.82 -25.88
CA GLN A 222 4.89 14.93 -27.01
C GLN A 222 3.86 13.80 -27.07
N VAL A 223 3.54 13.33 -28.26
CA VAL A 223 2.49 12.32 -28.51
C VAL A 223 2.96 10.91 -28.16
N TYR A 224 4.21 10.57 -28.48
CA TYR A 224 4.73 9.20 -28.45
C TYR A 224 5.20 8.64 -27.10
N PRO A 225 5.60 9.41 -26.06
CA PRO A 225 6.20 8.83 -24.85
C PRO A 225 5.31 7.80 -24.14
N ALA A 226 4.02 8.10 -23.94
CA ALA A 226 3.09 7.16 -23.33
C ALA A 226 2.95 5.86 -24.14
N PHE A 227 2.89 5.95 -25.48
CA PHE A 227 2.86 4.78 -26.35
C PHE A 227 4.13 3.94 -26.24
N ILE A 228 5.31 4.57 -26.25
CA ILE A 228 6.59 3.86 -26.12
C ILE A 228 6.66 3.13 -24.78
N CYS A 229 6.29 3.79 -23.68
CA CYS A 229 6.26 3.17 -22.35
C CYS A 229 5.31 1.97 -22.32
N LEU A 230 4.10 2.11 -22.85
CA LEU A 230 3.11 1.03 -22.85
C LEU A 230 3.49 -0.12 -23.79
N ILE A 231 4.01 0.16 -24.99
CA ILE A 231 4.51 -0.89 -25.91
C ILE A 231 5.69 -1.63 -25.25
N GLY A 232 6.63 -0.91 -24.64
CA GLY A 232 7.74 -1.50 -23.90
C GLY A 232 7.25 -2.40 -22.75
N ALA A 233 6.28 -1.92 -21.96
CA ALA A 233 5.67 -2.70 -20.89
C ALA A 233 4.92 -3.94 -21.42
N LEU A 234 4.25 -3.83 -22.56
CA LEU A 234 3.56 -4.95 -23.21
C LEU A 234 4.56 -6.04 -23.64
N ILE A 235 5.63 -5.64 -24.33
CA ILE A 235 6.70 -6.54 -24.78
C ILE A 235 7.36 -7.20 -23.57
N LEU A 236 7.70 -6.43 -22.54
CA LEU A 236 8.28 -6.94 -21.31
C LEU A 236 7.36 -7.95 -20.62
N SER A 237 6.06 -7.69 -20.58
CA SER A 237 5.08 -8.57 -19.94
C SER A 237 4.84 -9.87 -20.70
N ILE A 238 4.85 -9.83 -22.03
CA ILE A 238 4.64 -11.02 -22.87
C ILE A 238 5.90 -11.88 -22.95
N TYR A 239 7.07 -11.27 -23.10
CA TYR A 239 8.32 -11.99 -23.37
C TYR A 239 9.26 -12.00 -22.18
N GLY A 240 9.55 -10.84 -21.60
CA GLY A 240 10.56 -10.69 -20.54
C GLY A 240 10.18 -11.42 -19.25
N ILE A 241 9.01 -11.11 -18.70
CA ILE A 241 8.55 -11.70 -17.45
C ILE A 241 8.47 -13.23 -17.58
N PRO A 242 7.73 -13.84 -18.53
CA PRO A 242 7.61 -15.30 -18.59
C PRO A 242 8.93 -16.05 -18.85
N LEU A 243 9.92 -15.41 -19.46
CA LEU A 243 11.27 -15.99 -19.60
C LEU A 243 11.95 -16.20 -18.24
N LEU A 244 11.73 -15.30 -17.28
CA LEU A 244 12.31 -15.44 -15.94
C LEU A 244 11.79 -16.69 -15.22
N LYS A 245 10.58 -17.17 -15.53
CA LYS A 245 10.04 -18.44 -14.98
C LYS A 245 10.87 -19.65 -15.41
N LYS A 246 11.39 -19.64 -16.65
CA LYS A 246 12.25 -20.70 -17.19
C LYS A 246 13.59 -20.80 -16.43
N TRP A 247 14.04 -19.71 -15.84
CA TRP A 247 15.28 -19.63 -15.06
C TRP A 247 15.12 -20.15 -13.62
N SER A 248 14.03 -20.87 -13.31
CA SER A 248 13.75 -21.46 -11.99
C SER A 248 13.83 -20.40 -10.88
N LEU A 249 12.81 -19.52 -10.81
CA LEU A 249 12.63 -18.64 -9.65
C LEU A 249 12.19 -19.39 -8.38
N VAL A 250 12.36 -20.71 -8.29
CA VAL A 250 12.01 -21.44 -7.06
C VAL A 250 12.76 -20.92 -5.82
N PRO A 251 14.01 -20.41 -5.91
CA PRO A 251 14.65 -19.75 -4.77
C PRO A 251 13.88 -18.50 -4.34
N ILE A 252 13.40 -17.68 -5.28
CA ILE A 252 12.66 -16.45 -4.99
C ILE A 252 11.26 -16.76 -4.45
N GLN A 253 10.57 -17.77 -5.00
CA GLN A 253 9.25 -18.19 -4.50
C GLN A 253 9.34 -18.77 -3.08
N MET A 254 10.34 -19.62 -2.81
CA MET A 254 10.60 -20.11 -1.47
C MET A 254 11.04 -18.98 -0.52
N TRP A 255 11.84 -18.04 -1.01
CA TRP A 255 12.23 -16.86 -0.25
C TRP A 255 11.00 -16.01 0.11
N PHE A 256 10.15 -15.63 -0.86
CA PHE A 256 8.93 -14.88 -0.57
C PHE A 256 8.02 -15.62 0.40
N LYS A 257 7.82 -16.94 0.22
CA LYS A 257 7.00 -17.74 1.14
C LYS A 257 7.53 -17.71 2.58
N ASN A 258 8.85 -17.70 2.76
CA ASN A 258 9.48 -17.72 4.08
C ASN A 258 9.63 -16.31 4.70
N TYR A 259 9.77 -15.27 3.86
CA TYR A 259 10.11 -13.92 4.30
C TYR A 259 8.99 -12.88 4.14
N TYR A 260 7.85 -13.20 3.50
CA TYR A 260 6.78 -12.22 3.28
C TYR A 260 6.27 -11.53 4.55
N PRO A 261 6.15 -12.16 5.75
CA PRO A 261 5.67 -11.45 6.93
C PRO A 261 6.64 -10.34 7.34
N TYR A 262 7.95 -10.60 7.24
CA TYR A 262 9.01 -9.63 7.53
C TYR A 262 9.01 -8.48 6.51
N VAL A 263 8.81 -8.80 5.21
CA VAL A 263 8.74 -7.79 4.15
C VAL A 263 7.53 -6.89 4.35
N ILE A 264 6.34 -7.45 4.58
CA ILE A 264 5.11 -6.67 4.82
C ILE A 264 5.29 -5.79 6.05
N TYR A 265 5.79 -6.33 7.16
CA TYR A 265 6.03 -5.58 8.38
C TYR A 265 6.99 -4.41 8.16
N THR A 266 8.11 -4.64 7.47
CA THR A 266 9.10 -3.61 7.15
C THR A 266 8.48 -2.52 6.25
N MET A 267 7.70 -2.92 5.24
CA MET A 267 7.01 -1.97 4.35
C MET A 267 6.00 -1.13 5.11
N LEU A 268 5.22 -1.70 6.03
CA LEU A 268 4.29 -0.93 6.87
C LEU A 268 5.03 0.08 7.77
N CYS A 269 6.18 -0.30 8.33
CA CYS A 269 7.01 0.62 9.10
C CYS A 269 7.55 1.77 8.23
N LEU A 270 8.08 1.47 7.04
CA LEU A 270 8.57 2.48 6.10
C LEU A 270 7.46 3.42 5.62
N LEU A 271 6.28 2.86 5.30
CA LEU A 271 5.11 3.64 4.90
C LEU A 271 4.69 4.62 6.00
N GLY A 272 4.68 4.19 7.26
CA GLY A 272 4.35 5.10 8.36
C GLY A 272 5.43 6.14 8.62
N ILE A 273 6.72 5.80 8.55
CA ILE A 273 7.81 6.80 8.64
C ILE A 273 7.69 7.85 7.52
N ALA A 274 7.36 7.43 6.31
CA ALA A 274 7.20 8.30 5.15
C ALA A 274 5.85 9.06 5.12
N SER A 275 4.85 8.63 5.90
CA SER A 275 3.48 9.15 5.77
C SER A 275 3.36 10.58 6.29
N PRO A 276 2.95 11.55 5.45
CA PRO A 276 2.76 12.94 5.88
C PRO A 276 1.59 13.09 6.85
N GLN A 277 0.63 12.16 6.85
CA GLN A 277 -0.58 12.19 7.68
C GLN A 277 -0.30 11.95 9.17
N LEU A 278 0.86 11.39 9.51
CA LEU A 278 1.32 11.25 10.90
C LEU A 278 1.95 12.53 11.46
N THR A 279 2.04 13.60 10.66
CA THR A 279 2.51 14.92 11.07
C THR A 279 1.29 15.77 11.37
N LEU A 280 0.82 15.77 12.62
CA LEU A 280 -0.41 16.49 13.03
C LEU A 280 -0.27 18.03 12.98
N ALA A 281 0.94 18.55 12.73
CA ALA A 281 1.19 19.97 12.56
C ALA A 281 2.29 20.20 11.53
N THR A 282 2.14 21.25 10.72
CA THR A 282 3.10 21.77 9.73
C THR A 282 4.37 22.38 10.35
N GLN A 283 4.83 21.87 11.51
CA GLN A 283 5.85 22.49 12.36
C GLN A 283 6.93 21.51 12.86
N SER A 284 7.21 20.41 12.14
CA SER A 284 8.42 19.63 12.44
C SER A 284 9.65 20.41 11.92
N VAL A 285 10.35 21.11 12.81
CA VAL A 285 11.54 21.90 12.46
C VAL A 285 12.81 21.06 12.64
N THR A 286 12.80 20.14 13.61
CA THR A 286 13.94 19.26 13.92
C THR A 286 13.64 17.80 13.63
N VAL A 287 14.69 17.00 13.44
CA VAL A 287 14.56 15.54 13.28
C VAL A 287 13.95 14.86 14.52
N TRP A 288 14.09 15.49 15.69
CA TRP A 288 13.53 15.01 16.96
C TRP A 288 12.02 15.22 17.02
N ASP A 289 11.52 16.32 16.43
CA ASP A 289 10.09 16.55 16.24
C ASP A 289 9.47 15.43 15.39
N THR A 290 10.15 15.02 14.33
CA THR A 290 9.70 13.91 13.47
C THR A 290 9.71 12.59 14.22
N LEU A 291 10.76 12.29 14.99
CA LEU A 291 10.81 11.08 15.81
C LEU A 291 9.66 11.06 16.83
N TYR A 292 9.43 12.19 17.52
CA TYR A 292 8.34 12.34 18.49
C TYR A 292 6.97 12.12 17.84
N LEU A 293 6.69 12.82 16.74
CA LEU A 293 5.38 12.78 16.07
C LEU A 293 5.10 11.43 15.43
N ARG A 294 6.10 10.81 14.77
CA ARG A 294 5.93 9.50 14.12
C ARG A 294 5.63 8.41 15.13
N PHE A 295 6.25 8.45 16.30
CA PHE A 295 6.01 7.47 17.37
C PHE A 295 5.10 8.01 18.49
N TYR A 296 4.26 9.01 18.19
CA TYR A 296 3.33 9.62 19.16
C TYR A 296 2.37 8.61 19.76
N GLY A 297 1.78 7.76 18.91
CA GLY A 297 0.87 6.66 19.27
C GLY A 297 -0.36 7.10 20.05
N ILE A 298 -0.31 6.99 21.37
CA ILE A 298 -1.36 7.19 22.34
C ILE A 298 -0.91 8.24 23.35
N SER A 299 -1.84 9.11 23.76
CA SER A 299 -1.65 10.04 24.87
C SER A 299 -2.79 9.90 25.87
N PRO A 300 -2.50 9.98 27.18
CA PRO A 300 -3.53 10.05 28.23
C PRO A 300 -4.24 11.41 28.27
N GLU A 301 -3.59 12.48 27.81
CA GLU A 301 -4.08 13.87 27.91
C GLU A 301 -4.45 14.47 26.54
N GLY A 302 -3.88 13.95 25.46
CA GLY A 302 -4.08 14.44 24.09
C GLY A 302 -5.30 13.85 23.37
N SER A 303 -5.66 14.46 22.24
CA SER A 303 -6.69 13.94 21.34
C SER A 303 -6.27 12.60 20.73
N PHE A 304 -7.13 11.59 20.81
CA PHE A 304 -6.87 10.28 20.22
C PHE A 304 -6.86 10.35 18.68
N SER A 305 -5.73 9.98 18.07
CA SER A 305 -5.60 9.79 16.62
C SER A 305 -5.52 8.31 16.30
N LEU A 306 -6.54 7.79 15.61
CA LEU A 306 -6.57 6.38 15.21
C LEU A 306 -5.38 5.99 14.33
N ILE A 307 -4.95 6.89 13.43
CA ILE A 307 -3.83 6.63 12.52
C ILE A 307 -2.51 6.51 13.30
N SER A 308 -2.27 7.44 14.24
CA SER A 308 -1.09 7.40 15.12
C SER A 308 -1.07 6.15 15.98
N PHE A 309 -2.21 5.77 16.54
CA PHE A 309 -2.36 4.54 17.32
C PHE A 309 -2.09 3.29 16.49
N LEU A 310 -2.68 3.16 15.31
CA LEU A 310 -2.48 1.99 14.44
C LEU A 310 -1.02 1.85 14.01
N PHE A 311 -0.35 2.96 13.67
CA PHE A 311 1.06 2.92 13.34
C PHE A 311 1.93 2.49 14.53
N TYR A 312 1.65 3.04 15.72
CA TYR A 312 2.33 2.63 16.95
C TYR A 312 2.14 1.14 17.26
N VAL A 313 0.92 0.62 17.08
CA VAL A 313 0.60 -0.81 17.21
C VAL A 313 1.38 -1.63 16.20
N VAL A 314 1.45 -1.21 14.94
CA VAL A 314 2.24 -1.89 13.91
C VAL A 314 3.69 -1.97 14.37
N VAL A 315 4.32 -0.86 14.75
CA VAL A 315 5.74 -0.82 15.15
C VAL A 315 6.04 -1.70 16.35
N THR A 316 5.22 -1.63 17.40
CA THR A 316 5.48 -2.33 18.66
C THR A 316 5.01 -3.78 18.61
N ASN A 317 3.73 -4.02 18.30
CA ASN A 317 3.16 -5.37 18.27
C ASN A 317 3.51 -6.14 17.00
N GLY A 318 3.89 -5.49 15.90
CA GLY A 318 4.34 -6.18 14.69
C GLY A 318 5.63 -6.97 14.90
N PHE A 319 6.58 -6.46 15.70
CA PHE A 319 7.75 -7.24 16.10
C PHE A 319 7.36 -8.46 16.94
N VAL A 320 6.46 -8.26 17.91
CA VAL A 320 5.96 -9.33 18.79
C VAL A 320 5.20 -10.40 17.97
N TYR A 321 4.46 -9.99 16.94
CA TYR A 321 3.79 -10.88 16.00
C TYR A 321 4.78 -11.72 15.18
N LEU A 322 5.84 -11.11 14.64
CA LEU A 322 6.87 -11.88 13.92
C LEU A 322 7.52 -12.92 14.85
N PHE A 323 7.75 -12.56 16.11
CA PHE A 323 8.22 -13.51 17.11
C PHE A 323 7.18 -14.62 17.39
N GLN A 324 5.88 -14.29 17.46
CA GLN A 324 4.80 -15.26 17.65
C GLN A 324 4.77 -16.32 16.54
N VAL A 325 4.90 -15.90 15.29
CA VAL A 325 4.99 -16.81 14.13
C VAL A 325 6.24 -17.69 14.25
N TYR A 326 7.40 -17.07 14.52
CA TYR A 326 8.67 -17.78 14.68
C TYR A 326 8.61 -18.83 15.80
N ILE A 327 8.13 -18.47 17.00
CA ILE A 327 8.15 -19.35 18.16
C ILE A 327 7.18 -20.51 18.00
N THR A 328 6.04 -20.29 17.33
CA THR A 328 5.06 -21.37 17.11
C THR A 328 5.62 -22.42 16.16
N ASP A 329 6.22 -22.00 15.04
CA ASP A 329 6.92 -22.90 14.11
C ASP A 329 8.13 -23.59 14.77
N TYR A 330 8.83 -22.88 15.65
CA TYR A 330 9.97 -23.42 16.37
C TYR A 330 9.57 -24.50 17.38
N LEU A 331 8.52 -24.25 18.16
CA LEU A 331 7.99 -25.17 19.17
C LEU A 331 7.36 -26.42 18.53
N SER A 332 6.68 -26.29 17.38
CA SER A 332 6.04 -27.42 16.71
C SER A 332 7.04 -28.38 16.05
N GLY A 333 8.17 -27.89 15.54
CA GLY A 333 9.06 -28.68 14.68
C GLY A 333 10.49 -28.90 15.16
N ARG A 334 11.11 -27.93 15.83
CA ARG A 334 12.58 -27.92 16.08
C ARG A 334 12.96 -27.98 17.55
N PHE A 335 12.00 -27.80 18.43
CA PHE A 335 12.24 -27.67 19.87
C PHE A 335 12.91 -28.92 20.46
N TYR A 336 12.43 -30.12 20.15
CA TYR A 336 12.98 -31.38 20.67
C TYR A 336 14.48 -31.54 20.40
N TYR A 337 14.92 -31.28 19.17
CA TYR A 337 16.33 -31.34 18.79
C TYR A 337 17.20 -30.31 19.54
N MET A 338 16.65 -29.14 19.83
CA MET A 338 17.39 -28.06 20.48
C MET A 338 17.49 -28.24 22.01
N VAL A 339 16.48 -28.83 22.65
CA VAL A 339 16.55 -29.16 24.09
C VAL A 339 17.67 -30.19 24.34
N ILE A 340 17.80 -31.20 23.47
CA ILE A 340 18.90 -32.18 23.54
C ILE A 340 20.25 -31.48 23.41
N ARG A 341 20.38 -30.53 22.47
CA ARG A 341 21.63 -29.79 22.23
C ARG A 341 22.03 -28.87 23.39
N TYR A 342 21.07 -28.18 24.02
CA TYR A 342 21.36 -27.21 25.08
C TYR A 342 21.48 -27.81 26.48
N SER A 343 21.17 -29.11 26.66
CA SER A 343 21.22 -29.86 27.93
C SER A 343 20.33 -29.32 29.07
N SER A 344 19.70 -28.15 28.89
CA SER A 344 18.83 -27.49 29.86
C SER A 344 17.89 -26.51 29.16
N THR A 345 16.60 -26.58 29.49
CA THR A 345 15.56 -25.64 29.02
C THR A 345 15.85 -24.20 29.45
N TYR A 346 16.43 -24.00 30.64
CA TYR A 346 16.81 -22.66 31.12
C TYR A 346 17.91 -22.03 30.27
N ARG A 347 18.95 -22.80 29.91
CA ARG A 347 20.04 -22.30 29.05
C ARG A 347 19.54 -21.96 27.64
N TRP A 348 18.65 -22.81 27.11
CA TRP A 348 17.99 -22.55 25.84
C TRP A 348 17.17 -21.26 25.88
N PHE A 349 16.33 -21.09 26.91
CA PHE A 349 15.49 -19.89 27.07
C PHE A 349 16.34 -18.62 27.25
N ALA A 350 17.41 -18.67 28.05
CA ALA A 350 18.32 -17.53 28.22
C ALA A 350 19.01 -17.12 26.92
N SER A 351 19.46 -18.11 26.11
CA SER A 351 20.07 -17.88 24.80
C SER A 351 19.06 -17.31 23.79
N LEU A 352 17.81 -17.79 23.81
CA LEU A 352 16.72 -17.25 23.00
C LEU A 352 16.42 -15.80 23.40
N GLY A 353 16.25 -15.55 24.70
CA GLY A 353 15.93 -14.23 25.25
C GLY A 353 17.01 -13.19 24.97
N SER A 354 18.29 -13.51 25.15
CA SER A 354 19.39 -12.57 24.88
C SER A 354 19.47 -12.21 23.40
N ARG A 355 19.28 -13.19 22.51
CA ARG A 355 19.28 -12.97 21.07
C ARG A 355 18.09 -12.10 20.64
N LEU A 356 16.89 -12.38 21.15
CA LEU A 356 15.70 -11.57 20.86
C LEU A 356 15.83 -10.15 21.40
N GLY A 357 16.37 -9.99 22.61
CA GLY A 357 16.65 -8.68 23.18
C GLY A 357 17.62 -7.87 22.32
N LEU A 358 18.68 -8.49 21.81
CA LEU A 358 19.59 -7.84 20.88
C LEU A 358 18.89 -7.43 19.58
N TRP A 359 18.09 -8.32 18.98
CA TRP A 359 17.34 -8.00 17.75
C TRP A 359 16.32 -6.89 17.94
N ALA A 360 15.61 -6.85 19.07
CA ALA A 360 14.69 -5.78 19.39
C ALA A 360 15.42 -4.43 19.53
N ALA A 361 16.58 -4.40 20.20
CA ALA A 361 17.39 -3.20 20.33
C ALA A 361 17.93 -2.71 18.97
N LEU A 362 18.47 -3.61 18.15
CA LEU A 362 18.92 -3.30 16.79
C LEU A 362 17.78 -2.79 15.91
N TRP A 363 16.59 -3.38 16.04
CA TRP A 363 15.41 -2.96 15.29
C TRP A 363 14.97 -1.53 15.64
N LEU A 364 14.90 -1.20 16.94
CA LEU A 364 14.60 0.16 17.37
C LEU A 364 15.67 1.15 16.89
N ALA A 365 16.95 0.81 17.04
CA ALA A 365 18.04 1.65 16.52
C ALA A 365 17.90 1.90 15.02
N CYS A 366 17.55 0.87 14.23
CA CYS A 366 17.30 0.99 12.80
C CYS A 366 16.12 1.95 12.50
N LEU A 367 14.98 1.80 13.19
CA LEU A 367 13.83 2.68 13.02
C LEU A 367 14.14 4.15 13.36
N MET A 368 14.92 4.37 14.43
CA MET A 368 15.39 5.71 14.80
C MET A 368 16.25 6.32 13.69
N MET A 369 17.24 5.57 13.19
CA MET A 369 18.12 6.03 12.11
C MET A 369 17.37 6.32 10.82
N LEU A 370 16.40 5.47 10.44
CA LEU A 370 15.55 5.70 9.27
C LEU A 370 14.69 6.96 9.43
N THR A 371 14.13 7.17 10.62
CA THR A 371 13.29 8.35 10.90
C THR A 371 14.12 9.63 10.85
N ILE A 372 15.30 9.65 11.47
CA ILE A 372 16.23 10.78 11.40
C ILE A 372 16.65 11.05 9.95
N SER A 373 17.02 10.01 9.21
CA SER A 373 17.40 10.12 7.79
C SER A 373 16.27 10.70 6.95
N SER A 374 15.02 10.28 7.19
CA SER A 374 13.86 10.85 6.51
C SER A 374 13.69 12.34 6.80
N GLY A 375 13.84 12.76 8.06
CA GLY A 375 13.76 14.17 8.45
C GLY A 375 14.83 15.04 7.77
N LEU A 376 16.06 14.52 7.65
CA LEU A 376 17.15 15.18 6.94
C LEU A 376 16.87 15.36 5.45
N ILE A 377 16.31 14.34 4.80
CA ILE A 377 15.90 14.41 3.39
C ILE A 377 14.82 15.49 3.18
N PHE A 378 13.93 15.68 4.16
CA PHE A 378 12.92 16.74 4.16
C PHE A 378 13.44 18.11 4.66
N GLY A 379 14.76 18.28 4.86
CA GLY A 379 15.37 19.56 5.18
C GLY A 379 15.29 19.98 6.66
N GLN A 380 14.98 19.05 7.57
CA GLN A 380 14.89 19.34 9.00
C GLN A 380 16.27 19.46 9.66
N SER A 381 16.36 20.28 10.71
CA SER A 381 17.63 20.50 11.42
C SER A 381 17.93 19.40 12.46
N ILE A 382 19.22 19.18 12.74
CA ILE A 382 19.70 18.21 13.75
C ILE A 382 19.72 18.82 15.17
N ASN A 383 19.45 20.12 15.29
CA ASN A 383 19.51 20.85 16.55
C ASN A 383 18.77 20.06 17.65
N PRO A 384 19.38 19.89 18.85
CA PRO A 384 18.87 19.01 19.91
C PRO A 384 17.63 19.55 20.63
N LEU A 385 16.83 20.36 19.95
CA LEU A 385 15.63 21.03 20.43
C LEU A 385 14.39 20.30 19.90
N VAL A 386 13.40 20.15 20.76
CA VAL A 386 12.07 19.64 20.41
C VAL A 386 11.13 20.84 20.40
N THR A 387 10.64 21.22 19.22
CA THR A 387 9.81 22.42 19.05
C THR A 387 8.33 22.11 19.20
N VAL A 388 7.93 20.87 18.91
CA VAL A 388 6.53 20.42 18.99
C VAL A 388 6.02 20.40 20.44
N GLN A 389 6.88 20.03 21.39
CA GLN A 389 6.57 20.00 22.81
C GLN A 389 7.76 20.55 23.60
N THR A 390 7.72 21.84 23.93
CA THR A 390 8.85 22.59 24.50
C THR A 390 9.34 22.06 25.85
N ASN A 391 8.49 21.36 26.59
CA ASN A 391 8.84 20.76 27.88
C ASN A 391 9.61 19.44 27.74
N VAL A 392 9.65 18.84 26.54
CA VAL A 392 10.27 17.53 26.31
C VAL A 392 11.68 17.72 25.77
N SER A 393 12.65 17.07 26.41
CA SER A 393 14.05 17.10 25.96
C SER A 393 14.38 15.97 24.97
N MET A 394 15.36 16.19 24.09
CA MET A 394 15.92 15.15 23.21
C MET A 394 16.33 13.89 23.99
N SER A 395 16.96 14.05 25.15
CA SER A 395 17.38 12.93 26.01
C SER A 395 16.20 12.07 26.48
N GLN A 396 15.07 12.69 26.80
CA GLN A 396 13.86 11.96 27.19
C GLN A 396 13.31 11.17 26.01
N ILE A 397 13.25 11.76 24.82
CA ILE A 397 12.81 11.05 23.60
C ILE A 397 13.72 9.85 23.34
N MET A 398 15.04 10.02 23.36
CA MET A 398 15.98 8.92 23.11
C MET A 398 15.83 7.79 24.13
N TYR A 399 15.79 8.14 25.42
CA TYR A 399 15.65 7.16 26.49
C TYR A 399 14.32 6.42 26.38
N HIS A 400 13.22 7.17 26.22
CA HIS A 400 11.88 6.60 26.13
C HIS A 400 11.74 5.71 24.88
N PHE A 401 12.25 6.15 23.73
CA PHE A 401 12.21 5.37 22.49
C PHE A 401 13.00 4.07 22.61
N LEU A 402 14.26 4.15 23.05
CA LEU A 402 15.17 3.02 23.03
C LEU A 402 14.94 2.10 24.23
N ILE A 403 14.93 2.63 25.46
CA ILE A 403 14.86 1.82 26.69
C ILE A 403 13.44 1.37 26.95
N ASN A 404 12.47 2.30 27.03
CA ASN A 404 11.08 1.91 27.29
C ASN A 404 10.48 1.16 26.10
N GLY A 405 10.82 1.53 24.86
CA GLY A 405 10.45 0.76 23.67
C GLY A 405 10.99 -0.67 23.70
N TRP A 406 12.27 -0.85 24.08
CA TRP A 406 12.88 -2.18 24.18
C TRP A 406 12.21 -3.03 25.27
N LEU A 407 12.02 -2.46 26.46
CA LEU A 407 11.34 -3.14 27.57
C LEU A 407 9.90 -3.52 27.21
N GLN A 408 9.17 -2.66 26.51
CA GLN A 408 7.81 -2.97 26.07
C GLN A 408 7.78 -4.11 25.05
N ILE A 409 8.68 -4.09 24.06
CA ILE A 409 8.78 -5.20 23.09
C ILE A 409 9.08 -6.51 23.83
N LEU A 410 9.99 -6.49 24.80
CA LEU A 410 10.30 -7.68 25.60
C LEU A 410 9.11 -8.18 26.42
N ASN A 411 8.35 -7.29 27.05
CA ASN A 411 7.11 -7.66 27.76
C ASN A 411 6.11 -8.36 26.81
N GLY A 412 5.96 -7.85 25.59
CA GLY A 412 5.11 -8.48 24.57
C GLY A 412 5.64 -9.85 24.13
N VAL A 413 6.95 -9.96 23.87
CA VAL A 413 7.63 -11.20 23.48
C VAL A 413 7.48 -12.28 24.56
N LEU A 414 7.70 -11.94 25.83
CA LEU A 414 7.56 -12.88 26.94
C LEU A 414 6.11 -13.32 27.16
N LEU A 415 5.13 -12.42 27.02
CA LEU A 415 3.72 -12.76 27.09
C LEU A 415 3.33 -13.76 26.00
N VAL A 416 3.70 -13.48 24.75
CA VAL A 416 3.44 -14.38 23.62
C VAL A 416 4.16 -15.71 23.80
N PHE A 417 5.41 -15.70 24.28
CA PHE A 417 6.15 -16.92 24.59
C PHE A 417 5.39 -17.78 25.60
N LEU A 418 4.93 -17.18 26.71
CA LEU A 418 4.19 -17.86 27.76
C LEU A 418 2.91 -18.51 27.22
N ILE A 419 2.16 -17.78 26.39
CA ILE A 419 0.92 -18.29 25.79
C ILE A 419 1.21 -19.41 24.78
N ALA A 420 2.19 -19.22 23.90
CA ALA A 420 2.60 -20.26 22.96
C ALA A 420 3.10 -21.53 23.68
N TRP A 421 3.80 -21.36 24.81
CA TRP A 421 4.29 -22.46 25.61
C TRP A 421 3.19 -23.22 26.34
N VAL A 422 2.15 -22.54 26.83
CA VAL A 422 1.03 -23.16 27.53
C VAL A 422 0.05 -23.82 26.56
N PHE A 423 -0.38 -23.09 25.54
CA PHE A 423 -1.49 -23.51 24.68
C PHE A 423 -1.08 -24.17 23.38
N THR A 424 0.15 -23.98 22.89
CA THR A 424 0.69 -24.51 21.61
C THR A 424 -0.05 -24.09 20.33
N GLU A 425 -1.28 -23.56 20.43
CA GLU A 425 -2.08 -23.09 19.30
C GLU A 425 -1.72 -21.67 18.86
N VAL A 426 -1.59 -21.45 17.55
CA VAL A 426 -1.31 -20.14 16.93
C VAL A 426 -2.40 -19.12 17.28
N THR A 427 -3.66 -19.56 17.34
CA THR A 427 -4.86 -18.75 17.61
C THR A 427 -4.77 -18.00 18.93
N MET A 428 -4.30 -18.67 19.99
CA MET A 428 -4.14 -18.06 21.31
C MET A 428 -3.09 -16.95 21.32
N GLY A 429 -2.01 -17.11 20.53
CA GLY A 429 -1.01 -16.05 20.34
C GLY A 429 -1.59 -14.81 19.65
N LEU A 430 -2.48 -14.98 18.68
CA LEU A 430 -3.17 -13.86 18.02
C LEU A 430 -4.16 -13.17 18.97
N ILE A 431 -4.88 -13.93 19.79
CA ILE A 431 -5.77 -13.37 20.82
C ILE A 431 -4.96 -12.55 21.83
N ALA A 432 -3.78 -13.02 22.23
CA ALA A 432 -2.88 -12.28 23.12
C ALA A 432 -2.48 -10.92 22.55
N LEU A 433 -2.10 -10.89 21.26
CA LEU A 433 -1.76 -9.65 20.56
C LEU A 433 -2.96 -8.72 20.47
N ALA A 434 -4.16 -9.24 20.17
CA ALA A 434 -5.38 -8.44 20.15
C ALA A 434 -5.70 -7.84 21.54
N VAL A 435 -5.52 -8.62 22.60
CA VAL A 435 -5.65 -8.14 23.99
C VAL A 435 -4.61 -7.07 24.29
N LEU A 436 -3.35 -7.20 23.85
CA LEU A 436 -2.33 -6.16 24.01
C LEU A 436 -2.71 -4.86 23.26
N VAL A 437 -3.28 -4.96 22.06
CA VAL A 437 -3.77 -3.79 21.32
C VAL A 437 -4.88 -3.08 22.08
N LEU A 438 -5.87 -3.82 22.58
CA LEU A 438 -6.96 -3.24 23.37
C LEU A 438 -6.43 -2.67 24.69
N ALA A 439 -5.56 -3.39 25.37
CA ALA A 439 -4.91 -2.96 26.60
C ALA A 439 -4.03 -1.72 26.44
N ALA A 440 -3.62 -1.37 25.22
CA ALA A 440 -2.88 -0.13 24.97
C ALA A 440 -3.82 1.09 24.90
N LEU A 441 -5.11 0.92 24.60
CA LEU A 441 -6.04 2.03 24.43
C LEU A 441 -6.14 2.89 25.69
N PRO A 442 -6.19 4.22 25.56
CA PRO A 442 -6.19 5.12 26.71
C PRO A 442 -7.46 4.97 27.57
N MET A 443 -8.57 4.53 26.99
CA MET A 443 -9.82 4.25 27.70
C MET A 443 -9.73 3.01 28.61
N ILE A 444 -8.81 2.08 28.32
CA ILE A 444 -8.64 0.82 29.06
C ILE A 444 -7.45 0.96 30.01
N ASN A 445 -6.32 1.50 29.55
CA ASN A 445 -5.12 1.69 30.34
C ASN A 445 -5.11 3.03 31.09
N VAL A 446 -6.21 3.34 31.79
CA VAL A 446 -6.33 4.59 32.55
C VAL A 446 -5.27 4.62 33.64
N GLY A 447 -4.34 5.57 33.58
CA GLY A 447 -3.20 5.67 34.52
C GLY A 447 -1.97 4.84 34.14
N GLY A 448 -2.01 4.10 33.01
CA GLY A 448 -0.83 3.42 32.47
C GLY A 448 -0.34 2.24 33.31
N TRP A 449 -1.24 1.47 33.93
CA TRP A 449 -0.92 0.31 34.77
C TRP A 449 -0.57 -0.96 33.97
N LEU A 450 -1.08 -1.07 32.76
CA LEU A 450 -0.81 -2.20 31.87
C LEU A 450 0.47 -1.92 31.07
N PRO A 451 1.34 -2.93 30.85
CA PRO A 451 2.60 -2.76 30.13
C PRO A 451 2.43 -2.53 28.61
N ALA A 452 1.21 -2.34 28.13
CA ALA A 452 0.88 -2.12 26.73
C ALA A 452 0.71 -0.62 26.45
N GLY A 453 1.36 -0.13 25.40
CA GLY A 453 1.22 1.27 24.96
C GLY A 453 2.07 2.29 25.70
N LEU A 454 2.84 1.90 26.71
CA LEU A 454 3.56 2.83 27.59
C LEU A 454 4.82 3.45 26.96
N SER A 455 5.37 2.85 25.92
CA SER A 455 6.52 3.37 25.16
C SER A 455 6.11 4.41 24.11
N SER A 456 4.85 4.85 24.14
CA SER A 456 4.30 5.81 23.21
C SER A 456 4.73 7.22 23.58
N MET A 457 5.20 8.01 22.60
CA MET A 457 5.72 9.36 22.88
C MET A 457 4.66 10.31 23.45
N GLY A 458 3.38 10.02 23.25
CA GLY A 458 2.28 10.77 23.86
C GLY A 458 2.19 10.68 25.39
N TYR A 459 2.99 9.83 26.05
CA TYR A 459 3.18 9.82 27.52
C TYR A 459 4.29 10.77 28.01
N LEU A 460 5.04 11.41 27.10
CA LEU A 460 6.08 12.36 27.50
C LEU A 460 5.48 13.74 27.81
N ASN A 461 5.40 14.05 29.11
CA ASN A 461 4.93 15.34 29.61
C ASN A 461 6.07 16.32 29.96
N GLY A 462 7.32 15.94 29.69
CA GLY A 462 8.52 16.75 29.97
C GLY A 462 9.14 16.51 31.35
N GLN A 463 8.46 15.78 32.23
CA GLN A 463 9.00 15.36 33.53
C GLN A 463 9.71 14.01 33.43
N TRP A 464 10.93 13.90 33.96
CA TRP A 464 11.68 12.63 33.99
C TRP A 464 11.04 11.57 34.88
N GLU A 465 10.26 11.99 35.89
CA GLU A 465 9.56 11.09 36.79
C GLU A 465 8.60 10.15 36.05
N ASP A 466 7.82 10.67 35.10
CA ASP A 466 6.91 9.86 34.29
C ASP A 466 7.65 8.83 33.43
N VAL A 467 8.78 9.25 32.83
CA VAL A 467 9.60 8.36 32.00
C VAL A 467 10.15 7.19 32.81
N LEU A 468 10.65 7.48 34.01
CA LEU A 468 11.22 6.48 34.92
C LEU A 468 10.14 5.62 35.58
N ARG A 469 8.96 6.17 35.87
CA ARG A 469 7.79 5.41 36.34
C ARG A 469 7.42 4.33 35.33
N ILE A 470 7.37 4.68 34.05
CA ILE A 470 7.11 3.74 32.96
C ILE A 470 8.19 2.67 32.90
N THR A 471 9.47 3.04 33.01
CA THR A 471 10.57 2.08 33.07
C THR A 471 10.41 1.09 34.23
N GLY A 472 10.13 1.60 35.43
CA GLY A 472 9.93 0.81 36.63
C GLY A 472 8.78 -0.19 36.47
N LEU A 473 7.64 0.26 35.95
CA LEU A 473 6.49 -0.61 35.70
C LEU A 473 6.81 -1.70 34.68
N LEU A 474 7.41 -1.35 33.54
CA LEU A 474 7.80 -2.30 32.51
C LEU A 474 8.84 -3.32 33.01
N LEU A 475 9.74 -2.92 33.90
CA LEU A 475 10.70 -3.84 34.53
C LEU A 475 10.01 -4.79 35.51
N ILE A 476 9.11 -4.29 36.35
CA ILE A 476 8.35 -5.12 37.30
C ILE A 476 7.53 -6.17 36.55
N THR A 477 6.81 -5.77 35.50
CA THR A 477 6.01 -6.71 34.70
C THR A 477 6.90 -7.73 33.99
N LEU A 478 8.07 -7.32 33.49
CA LEU A 478 9.02 -8.21 32.83
C LEU A 478 9.61 -9.24 33.81
N LEU A 479 9.99 -8.83 35.02
CA LEU A 479 10.47 -9.73 36.08
C LEU A 479 9.37 -10.70 36.53
N PHE A 480 8.13 -10.23 36.63
CA PHE A 480 6.98 -11.08 36.94
C PHE A 480 6.75 -12.14 35.85
N GLN A 481 6.73 -11.73 34.56
CA GLN A 481 6.60 -12.65 33.43
C GLN A 481 7.74 -13.66 33.35
N LEU A 482 8.98 -13.23 33.56
CA LEU A 482 10.14 -14.12 33.63
C LEU A 482 9.98 -15.16 34.75
N SER A 483 9.55 -14.73 35.93
CA SER A 483 9.30 -15.64 37.07
C SER A 483 8.24 -16.68 36.73
N LEU A 484 7.15 -16.26 36.08
CA LEU A 484 6.08 -17.16 35.65
C LEU A 484 6.57 -18.15 34.60
N ILE A 485 7.35 -17.70 33.62
CA ILE A 485 7.96 -18.58 32.61
C ILE A 485 8.87 -19.63 33.26
N LEU A 486 9.73 -19.22 34.21
CA LEU A 486 10.61 -20.15 34.91
C LEU A 486 9.82 -21.21 35.71
N LEU A 487 8.72 -20.81 36.35
CA LEU A 487 7.82 -21.74 37.04
C LEU A 487 7.14 -22.72 36.07
N VAL A 488 6.65 -22.24 34.93
CA VAL A 488 5.98 -23.09 33.93
C VAL A 488 6.97 -24.03 33.25
N ILE A 489 8.19 -23.58 32.96
CA ILE A 489 9.26 -24.43 32.41
C ILE A 489 9.62 -25.55 33.39
N ARG A 490 9.65 -25.25 34.70
CA ARG A 490 9.96 -26.25 35.73
C ARG A 490 8.90 -27.36 35.83
N ASN A 491 7.63 -27.01 35.71
CA ASN A 491 6.52 -27.93 35.98
C ASN A 491 6.08 -28.75 34.76
N LYS A 492 6.60 -28.45 33.57
CA LYS A 492 6.21 -29.15 32.35
C LYS A 492 7.13 -30.36 32.15
N ASP A 493 6.62 -31.55 32.45
CA ASP A 493 7.29 -32.80 32.08
C ASP A 493 7.36 -32.88 30.55
N ILE A 494 8.56 -32.69 30.00
CA ILE A 494 8.82 -32.96 28.60
C ILE A 494 8.93 -34.48 28.49
N ALA A 495 7.78 -35.16 28.39
CA ALA A 495 7.74 -36.57 28.08
C ALA A 495 8.39 -36.76 26.69
N PHE A 496 9.60 -37.33 26.68
CA PHE A 496 10.22 -37.83 25.47
C PHE A 496 9.40 -39.05 25.02
N HIS A 497 8.43 -38.83 24.14
CA HIS A 497 7.76 -39.90 23.40
C HIS A 497 8.38 -40.07 22.03
#